data_AF-Q4E4J2-F1
#
_entry.id   AF-Q4E4J2-F1
#
_cell.length_a   1.000
_cell.length_b   1.000
_cell.length_c   1.000
_cell.angle_alpha   90.00
_cell.angle_beta   90.00
_cell.angle_gamma   90.00
#
_symmetry.space_group_name_H-M   'P 1'
#
loop_
_entity.id
_entity.type
_entity.pdbx_description
1 polymer ?
#
loop_
_entity_poly.entity_id
_entity_poly.type
_entity_poly.pdbx_seq_one_letter_code
_entity_poly.pdbx_strand_id
1 'polypeptide(L)'
;MSDDEEDIIVLQVCANQRCLGIEDLEFDEESGEMYCVNCRELYARAEDEGFRLLLTDEDMPLINMIFNCFDGGKRYWTYEDFDRFRGYTGQSSETAIDSHEALRDFFKEEYDIEISKGATGEYVVYKQNLEEMYGGYIYNNINALVADCDSLEDAGMIRTATLE
;
A
#
# COMPACT_ATOMS: atom_id res chain seq x y z
N MET A 1 5.77 -28.16 29.54
CA MET A 1 6.49 -27.51 30.65
C MET A 1 7.61 -26.74 29.99
N SER A 2 7.44 -25.40 29.93
CA SER A 2 8.31 -24.33 29.39
C SER A 2 8.82 -24.55 27.95
N ASP A 3 8.59 -23.72 26.95
CA ASP A 3 8.30 -22.29 26.98
C ASP A 3 7.42 -21.92 25.79
N ASP A 4 6.66 -20.85 26.00
CA ASP A 4 5.96 -20.09 25.00
C ASP A 4 6.86 -19.89 23.76
N GLU A 5 6.50 -20.52 22.63
CA GLU A 5 6.84 -19.95 21.32
C GLU A 5 6.06 -18.64 21.26
N GLU A 6 6.61 -17.57 21.85
CA GLU A 6 6.23 -16.21 21.52
C GLU A 6 6.45 -16.10 20.01
N ASP A 7 5.34 -16.18 19.26
CA ASP A 7 5.31 -15.96 17.82
C ASP A 7 5.97 -14.60 17.55
N ILE A 8 7.23 -14.66 17.12
CA ILE A 8 7.98 -13.49 16.72
C ILE A 8 7.30 -12.95 15.45
N ILE A 9 6.56 -11.85 15.60
CA ILE A 9 6.00 -11.12 14.47
C ILE A 9 7.12 -10.26 13.89
N VAL A 10 7.67 -10.72 12.77
CA VAL A 10 8.57 -9.92 11.93
C VAL A 10 7.73 -9.03 11.04
N LEU A 11 8.08 -7.75 10.97
CA LEU A 11 7.45 -6.80 10.06
C LEU A 11 7.57 -7.23 8.60
N GLN A 12 6.49 -7.03 7.84
CA GLN A 12 6.49 -7.28 6.40
C GLN A 12 7.62 -6.56 5.68
N VAL A 13 7.97 -5.33 6.06
CA VAL A 13 9.14 -4.63 5.49
C VAL A 13 10.42 -5.42 5.70
N CYS A 14 10.66 -5.94 6.90
CA CYS A 14 11.89 -6.67 7.18
C CYS A 14 11.92 -8.02 6.47
N ALA A 15 10.76 -8.68 6.33
CA ALA A 15 10.63 -9.86 5.48
C ALA A 15 10.92 -9.54 4.00
N ASN A 16 10.34 -8.45 3.47
CA ASN A 16 10.46 -8.02 2.07
C ASN A 16 11.88 -7.55 1.73
N GLN A 17 12.56 -6.87 2.66
CA GLN A 17 13.92 -6.35 2.49
C GLN A 17 15.00 -7.42 2.75
N ARG A 18 14.61 -8.69 2.96
CA ARG A 18 15.53 -9.79 3.25
C ARG A 18 16.46 -9.47 4.43
N CYS A 19 15.92 -8.91 5.52
CA CYS A 19 16.66 -8.85 6.78
C CYS A 19 16.86 -10.30 7.28
N LEU A 20 18.01 -10.87 6.91
CA LEU A 20 18.33 -12.30 7.02
C LEU A 20 18.94 -12.70 8.37
N GLY A 21 18.99 -11.80 9.36
CA GLY A 21 19.62 -12.06 10.65
C GLY A 21 18.74 -11.61 11.82
N ILE A 22 18.25 -12.59 12.60
CA ILE A 22 17.62 -12.34 13.92
C ILE A 22 18.57 -11.56 14.85
N GLU A 23 19.89 -11.68 14.62
CA GLU A 23 20.94 -11.06 15.42
C GLU A 23 20.94 -9.52 15.39
N ASP A 24 20.28 -8.90 14.40
CA ASP A 24 20.16 -7.44 14.28
C ASP A 24 18.77 -6.90 14.66
N LEU A 25 17.86 -7.77 15.14
CA LEU A 25 16.51 -7.38 15.54
C LEU A 25 16.55 -6.64 16.89
N GLU A 26 16.13 -5.38 16.87
CA GLU A 26 15.84 -4.57 18.05
C GLU A 26 14.34 -4.61 18.31
N PHE A 27 13.96 -4.91 19.56
CA PHE A 27 12.57 -4.81 20.00
C PHE A 27 12.21 -3.35 20.22
N ASP A 28 11.13 -2.90 19.58
CA ASP A 28 10.54 -1.59 19.83
C ASP A 28 9.43 -1.73 20.89
N GLU A 29 9.66 -1.15 22.07
CA GLU A 29 8.68 -1.17 23.15
C GLU A 29 7.40 -0.38 22.83
N GLU A 30 7.44 0.55 21.87
CA GLU A 30 6.30 1.39 21.51
C GLU A 30 5.31 0.65 20.59
N SER A 31 5.81 -0.05 19.58
CA SER A 31 4.98 -0.82 18.65
C SER A 31 4.76 -2.27 19.06
N GLY A 32 5.64 -2.82 19.91
CA GLY A 32 5.64 -4.24 20.28
C GLY A 32 6.17 -5.15 19.17
N GLU A 33 6.88 -4.59 18.18
CA GLU A 33 7.42 -5.31 17.02
C GLU A 33 8.96 -5.35 17.05
N MET A 34 9.54 -6.28 16.29
CA MET A 34 10.99 -6.38 16.10
C MET A 34 11.42 -5.85 14.73
N TYR A 35 12.37 -4.91 14.73
CA TYR A 35 12.93 -4.27 13.54
C TYR A 35 14.42 -4.59 13.45
N CYS A 36 14.95 -4.90 12.27
CA CYS A 36 16.40 -4.77 12.07
C CYS A 36 16.76 -3.27 12.07
N VAL A 37 17.99 -2.90 12.46
CA VAL A 37 18.43 -1.48 12.47
C VAL A 37 18.15 -0.77 11.14
N ASN A 38 18.32 -1.47 10.01
CA ASN A 38 18.04 -0.96 8.68
C ASN A 38 16.54 -0.69 8.45
N CYS A 39 15.65 -1.56 8.93
CA CYS A 39 14.21 -1.32 8.89
C CYS A 39 13.85 -0.11 9.74
N ARG A 40 14.40 0.01 10.95
CA ARG A 40 14.11 1.14 11.83
C ARG A 40 14.47 2.48 11.20
N GLU A 41 15.67 2.57 10.60
CA GLU A 41 16.09 3.76 9.84
C GLU A 41 15.19 4.01 8.63
N LEU A 42 14.76 2.96 7.92
CA LEU A 42 13.87 3.07 6.78
C LEU A 42 12.47 3.57 7.17
N TYR A 43 11.89 3.07 8.27
CA TYR A 43 10.59 3.51 8.80
C TYR A 43 10.64 4.97 9.22
N ALA A 44 11.67 5.38 9.97
CA ALA A 44 11.85 6.77 10.36
C ALA A 44 11.96 7.69 9.12
N ARG A 45 12.64 7.24 8.07
CA ARG A 45 12.71 7.97 6.80
C ARG A 45 11.39 7.99 6.05
N ALA A 46 10.60 6.92 6.11
CA ALA A 46 9.32 6.83 5.41
C ALA A 46 8.31 7.89 5.92
N GLU A 47 8.36 8.22 7.21
CA GLU A 47 7.55 9.30 7.78
C GLU A 47 7.90 10.69 7.21
N ASP A 48 9.18 10.92 6.89
CA ASP A 48 9.68 12.22 6.40
C ASP A 48 9.70 12.32 4.85
N GLU A 49 10.00 11.22 4.16
CA GLU A 49 10.25 11.17 2.71
C GLU A 49 9.10 10.53 1.90
N GLY A 50 8.14 9.90 2.57
CA GLY A 50 7.01 9.17 1.98
C GLY A 50 7.12 7.65 2.13
N PHE A 51 5.98 7.00 2.34
CA PHE A 51 5.86 5.56 2.56
C PHE A 51 6.17 4.72 1.33
N ARG A 52 6.13 5.30 0.12
CA ARG A 52 6.56 4.60 -1.10
C ARG A 52 8.00 4.06 -1.01
N LEU A 53 8.84 4.59 -0.10
CA LEU A 53 10.18 4.06 0.17
C LEU A 53 10.19 2.64 0.72
N LEU A 54 9.08 2.18 1.28
CA LEU A 54 8.93 0.83 1.84
C LEU A 54 8.65 -0.21 0.75
N LEU A 55 8.27 0.24 -0.45
CA LEU A 55 8.02 -0.62 -1.61
C LEU A 55 9.33 -1.16 -2.17
N THR A 56 9.30 -2.43 -2.57
CA THR A 56 10.39 -3.10 -3.27
C THR A 56 10.30 -2.88 -4.78
N ASP A 57 11.38 -3.20 -5.49
CA ASP A 57 11.39 -3.22 -6.96
C ASP A 57 10.37 -4.21 -7.56
N GLU A 58 9.94 -5.22 -6.78
CA GLU A 58 8.92 -6.21 -7.19
C GLU A 58 7.49 -5.69 -7.00
N ASP A 59 7.26 -4.79 -6.03
CA ASP A 59 5.95 -4.16 -5.80
C ASP A 59 5.59 -3.16 -6.90
N MET A 60 6.57 -2.45 -7.44
CA MET A 60 6.35 -1.36 -8.39
C MET A 60 5.67 -1.81 -9.71
N PRO A 61 6.02 -2.95 -10.31
CA PRO A 61 5.28 -3.53 -11.44
C PRO A 61 3.84 -3.94 -11.10
N LEU A 62 3.57 -4.46 -9.90
CA LEU A 62 2.23 -4.85 -9.45
C LEU A 62 1.33 -3.62 -9.33
N ILE A 63 1.81 -2.59 -8.62
CA ILE A 63 1.09 -1.31 -8.47
C ILE A 63 0.83 -0.68 -9.84
N ASN A 64 1.81 -0.75 -10.75
CA ASN A 64 1.65 -0.27 -12.12
C ASN A 64 0.59 -1.06 -12.90
N MET A 65 0.53 -2.38 -12.73
CA MET A 65 -0.47 -3.23 -13.36
C MET A 65 -1.87 -2.89 -12.87
N ILE A 66 -2.05 -2.77 -11.54
CA ILE A 66 -3.32 -2.33 -10.93
C ILE A 66 -3.71 -0.96 -11.48
N PHE A 67 -2.81 0.03 -11.43
CA PHE A 67 -3.06 1.38 -11.89
C PHE A 67 -3.57 1.42 -13.35
N ASN A 68 -2.87 0.75 -14.26
CA ASN A 68 -3.21 0.73 -15.68
C ASN A 68 -4.51 -0.04 -15.98
N CYS A 69 -4.97 -0.90 -15.06
CA CYS A 69 -6.23 -1.62 -15.24
C CYS A 69 -7.44 -0.67 -15.22
N PHE A 70 -7.37 0.39 -14.41
CA PHE A 70 -8.49 1.32 -14.20
C PHE A 70 -8.29 2.70 -14.82
N ASP A 71 -7.06 3.10 -15.18
CA ASP A 71 -6.80 4.45 -15.68
C ASP A 71 -7.39 4.74 -17.08
N GLY A 72 -7.73 3.70 -17.85
CA GLY A 72 -8.22 3.84 -19.23
C GLY A 72 -7.27 4.62 -20.15
N GLY A 73 -5.98 4.66 -19.85
CA GLY A 73 -4.96 5.45 -20.57
C GLY A 73 -4.91 6.94 -20.21
N LYS A 74 -5.70 7.40 -19.24
CA LYS A 74 -5.72 8.81 -18.76
C LYS A 74 -4.49 9.17 -17.92
N ARG A 75 -3.80 8.16 -17.35
CA ARG A 75 -2.71 8.30 -16.37
C ARG A 75 -3.14 8.93 -15.04
N TYR A 76 -4.42 8.85 -14.72
CA TYR A 76 -4.99 9.20 -13.42
C TYR A 76 -6.31 8.45 -13.25
N TRP A 77 -6.73 8.30 -12.00
CA TRP A 77 -8.04 7.76 -11.63
C TRP A 77 -8.95 8.88 -11.14
N THR A 78 -10.18 8.91 -11.65
CA THR A 78 -11.27 9.70 -11.09
C THR A 78 -11.85 8.98 -9.86
N TYR A 79 -12.80 9.64 -9.18
CA TYR A 79 -13.51 9.00 -8.08
C TYR A 79 -14.27 7.72 -8.54
N GLU A 80 -14.79 7.71 -9.76
CA GLU A 80 -15.44 6.54 -10.36
C GLU A 80 -14.45 5.39 -10.62
N ASP A 81 -13.23 5.69 -11.08
CA ASP A 81 -12.21 4.68 -11.31
C ASP A 81 -11.77 4.04 -9.98
N PHE A 82 -11.60 4.85 -8.93
CA PHE A 82 -11.23 4.38 -7.60
C PHE A 82 -12.36 3.60 -6.91
N ASP A 83 -13.61 4.04 -7.04
CA ASP A 83 -14.78 3.29 -6.52
C ASP A 83 -14.93 1.93 -7.22
N ARG A 84 -14.68 1.87 -8.54
CA ARG A 84 -14.61 0.61 -9.27
C ARG A 84 -13.50 -0.29 -8.73
N PHE A 85 -12.31 0.24 -8.48
CA PHE A 85 -11.21 -0.52 -7.87
C PHE A 85 -11.62 -1.11 -6.51
N ARG A 86 -12.18 -0.29 -5.61
CA ARG A 86 -12.68 -0.73 -4.29
C ARG A 86 -13.75 -1.82 -4.40
N GLY A 87 -14.60 -1.73 -5.43
CA GLY A 87 -15.63 -2.73 -5.71
C GLY A 87 -15.07 -4.11 -6.06
N TYR A 88 -13.87 -4.20 -6.65
CA TYR A 88 -13.22 -5.47 -6.96
C TYR A 88 -12.37 -6.02 -5.81
N THR A 89 -11.73 -5.14 -5.02
CA THR A 89 -10.82 -5.55 -3.94
C THR A 89 -11.53 -5.79 -2.61
N GLY A 90 -12.84 -5.54 -2.53
CA GLY A 90 -13.57 -5.65 -1.27
C GLY A 90 -13.21 -4.57 -0.26
N GLN A 91 -12.44 -3.55 -0.66
CA GLN A 91 -12.17 -2.36 0.13
C GLN A 91 -13.38 -1.40 0.17
N SER A 92 -14.60 -1.90 0.03
CA SER A 92 -15.81 -1.11 0.19
C SER A 92 -15.95 -0.69 1.66
N SER A 93 -15.27 0.39 2.07
CA SER A 93 -15.60 1.12 3.30
C SER A 93 -17.04 1.63 3.26
N GLU A 94 -17.60 1.91 4.44
CA GLU A 94 -18.94 2.51 4.56
C GLU A 94 -19.00 3.93 3.96
N THR A 95 -17.84 4.56 3.73
CA THR A 95 -17.73 5.91 3.15
C THR A 95 -17.93 5.87 1.64
N ALA A 96 -19.06 6.43 1.20
CA ALA A 96 -19.38 6.62 -0.21
C ALA A 96 -18.47 7.70 -0.83
N ILE A 97 -17.89 7.40 -1.99
CA ILE A 97 -17.10 8.34 -2.79
C ILE A 97 -17.92 8.72 -4.02
N ASP A 98 -18.76 9.75 -3.90
CA ASP A 98 -19.71 10.18 -4.94
C ASP A 98 -19.27 11.44 -5.71
N SER A 99 -18.10 11.98 -5.38
CA SER A 99 -17.55 13.22 -5.94
C SER A 99 -16.03 13.24 -5.84
N HIS A 100 -15.39 14.13 -6.60
CA HIS A 100 -13.93 14.29 -6.53
C HIS A 100 -13.50 14.93 -5.20
N GLU A 101 -14.32 15.76 -4.56
CA GLU A 101 -14.08 16.23 -3.19
C GLU A 101 -14.12 15.08 -2.18
N ALA A 102 -15.13 14.19 -2.27
CA ALA A 102 -15.20 13.01 -1.42
C ALA A 102 -13.97 12.10 -1.58
N LEU A 103 -13.45 11.96 -2.82
CA LEU A 103 -12.20 11.22 -3.06
C LEU A 103 -11.01 11.85 -2.34
N ARG A 104 -10.90 13.19 -2.36
CA ARG A 104 -9.83 13.90 -1.68
C ARG A 104 -9.90 13.70 -0.17
N ASP A 105 -11.09 13.87 0.40
CA ASP A 105 -11.29 13.75 1.84
C ASP A 105 -11.05 12.30 2.28
N PHE A 106 -11.51 11.33 1.51
CA PHE A 106 -11.22 9.91 1.74
C PHE A 106 -9.71 9.61 1.77
N PHE A 107 -8.94 10.07 0.77
CA PHE A 107 -7.49 9.85 0.76
C PHE A 107 -6.77 10.52 1.94
N LYS A 108 -7.25 11.68 2.38
CA LYS A 108 -6.68 12.38 3.53
C LYS A 108 -7.03 11.71 4.85
N GLU A 109 -8.25 11.23 5.01
CA GLU A 109 -8.73 10.61 6.25
C GLU A 109 -8.20 9.19 6.43
N GLU A 110 -8.21 8.38 5.38
CA GLU A 110 -7.85 6.96 5.46
C GLU A 110 -6.34 6.70 5.29
N TYR A 111 -5.65 7.52 4.48
CA TYR A 111 -4.25 7.28 4.12
C TYR A 111 -3.31 8.42 4.48
N ASP A 112 -3.82 9.54 5.00
CA ASP A 112 -3.07 10.80 5.18
C ASP A 112 -2.40 11.33 3.89
N ILE A 113 -2.95 11.00 2.73
CA ILE A 113 -2.40 11.38 1.42
C ILE A 113 -3.15 12.58 0.85
N GLU A 114 -2.42 13.65 0.55
CA GLU A 114 -2.98 14.80 -0.18
C GLU A 114 -2.94 14.57 -1.69
N ILE A 115 -4.11 14.31 -2.29
CA ILE A 115 -4.24 14.20 -3.74
C ILE A 115 -4.41 15.57 -4.41
N SER A 116 -3.97 15.66 -5.67
CA SER A 116 -3.92 16.91 -6.42
C SER A 116 -5.05 17.02 -7.44
N LYS A 117 -5.34 18.26 -7.86
CA LYS A 117 -6.26 18.51 -8.97
C LYS A 117 -5.61 18.16 -10.31
N GLY A 118 -6.32 17.40 -11.13
CA GLY A 118 -5.95 17.09 -12.50
C GLY A 118 -6.20 18.25 -13.46
N ALA A 119 -6.03 17.98 -14.76
CA ALA A 119 -6.18 18.99 -15.82
C ALA A 119 -7.60 19.58 -15.92
N THR A 120 -8.62 18.85 -15.46
CA THR A 120 -10.03 19.28 -15.42
C THR A 120 -10.35 20.16 -14.22
N GLY A 121 -9.45 20.27 -13.22
CA GLY A 121 -9.69 20.94 -11.94
C GLY A 121 -10.32 20.06 -10.87
N GLU A 122 -10.61 18.80 -11.19
CA GLU A 122 -11.11 17.77 -10.26
C GLU A 122 -9.95 17.10 -9.53
N TYR A 123 -10.15 16.66 -8.29
CA TYR A 123 -9.15 15.86 -7.58
C TYR A 123 -9.06 14.46 -8.19
N VAL A 124 -7.84 13.99 -8.44
CA VAL A 124 -7.57 12.72 -9.09
C VAL A 124 -6.45 11.97 -8.36
N VAL A 125 -6.45 10.65 -8.49
CA VAL A 125 -5.42 9.77 -7.94
C VAL A 125 -4.41 9.48 -9.04
N TYR A 126 -3.15 9.85 -8.80
CA TYR A 126 -2.03 9.48 -9.65
C TYR A 126 -1.40 8.18 -9.16
N LYS A 127 -0.60 7.52 -10.00
CA LYS A 127 0.13 6.31 -9.63
C LYS A 127 0.92 6.48 -8.32
N GLN A 128 1.58 7.62 -8.14
CA GLN A 128 2.34 7.93 -6.91
C GLN A 128 1.45 7.90 -5.66
N ASN A 129 0.17 8.26 -5.76
CA ASN A 129 -0.73 8.17 -4.63
C ASN A 129 -1.05 6.70 -4.26
N LEU A 130 -1.10 5.79 -5.23
CA LEU A 130 -1.20 4.35 -4.95
C LEU A 130 0.11 3.80 -4.37
N GLU A 131 1.26 4.27 -4.84
CA GLU A 131 2.58 3.91 -4.28
C GLU A 131 2.66 4.30 -2.80
N GLU A 132 2.26 5.53 -2.46
CA GLU A 132 2.17 5.97 -1.06
C GLU A 132 1.14 5.17 -0.24
N MET A 133 -0.03 4.87 -0.82
CA MET A 133 -1.07 4.08 -0.15
C MET A 133 -0.58 2.66 0.19
N TYR A 134 0.02 1.95 -0.76
CA TYR A 134 0.57 0.61 -0.51
C TYR A 134 1.79 0.64 0.41
N GLY A 135 2.63 1.67 0.32
CA GLY A 135 3.68 1.91 1.30
C GLY A 135 3.12 2.08 2.72
N GLY A 136 2.04 2.85 2.88
CA GLY A 136 1.38 3.07 4.16
C GLY A 136 0.75 1.78 4.72
N TYR A 137 0.20 0.92 3.87
CA TYR A 137 -0.24 -0.41 4.30
C TYR A 137 0.91 -1.25 4.85
N ILE A 138 2.05 -1.26 4.15
CA ILE A 138 3.25 -1.97 4.60
C ILE A 138 3.79 -1.40 5.92
N TYR A 139 3.78 -0.07 6.08
CA TYR A 139 4.15 0.59 7.34
C TYR A 139 3.28 0.09 8.50
N ASN A 140 1.97 -0.09 8.26
CA ASN A 140 1.02 -0.64 9.23
C ASN A 140 0.97 -2.18 9.27
N ASN A 141 1.93 -2.87 8.63
CA ASN A 141 2.03 -4.33 8.57
C ASN A 141 0.82 -5.03 7.92
N ILE A 142 0.16 -4.36 6.97
CA ILE A 142 -1.01 -4.84 6.21
C ILE A 142 -0.57 -5.28 4.82
N ASN A 143 -0.81 -6.55 4.47
CA ASN A 143 -0.49 -7.10 3.15
C ASN A 143 -1.56 -6.77 2.10
N ALA A 144 -1.86 -5.49 1.90
CA ALA A 144 -2.94 -5.06 1.02
C ALA A 144 -2.64 -5.30 -0.46
N LEU A 145 -1.38 -5.10 -0.90
CA LEU A 145 -1.03 -5.22 -2.32
C LEU A 145 -1.26 -6.64 -2.86
N VAL A 146 -0.83 -7.67 -2.12
CA VAL A 146 -1.04 -9.07 -2.52
C VAL A 146 -2.53 -9.40 -2.49
N ALA A 147 -3.25 -9.01 -1.43
CA ALA A 147 -4.69 -9.28 -1.32
C ALA A 147 -5.51 -8.62 -2.45
N ASP A 148 -5.15 -7.39 -2.82
CA ASP A 148 -5.77 -6.68 -3.94
C ASP A 148 -5.42 -7.34 -5.28
N CYS A 149 -4.15 -7.75 -5.48
CA CYS A 149 -3.74 -8.50 -6.66
C CYS A 149 -4.53 -9.80 -6.83
N ASP A 150 -4.65 -10.61 -5.77
CA ASP A 150 -5.40 -11.86 -5.77
C ASP A 150 -6.88 -11.60 -6.12
N SER A 151 -7.49 -10.60 -5.49
CA SER A 151 -8.90 -10.23 -5.75
C SER A 151 -9.12 -9.76 -7.20
N LEU A 152 -8.19 -8.99 -7.75
CA LEU A 152 -8.25 -8.50 -9.12
C LEU A 152 -7.97 -9.61 -10.15
N GLU A 153 -7.09 -10.56 -9.83
CA GLU A 153 -6.82 -11.72 -10.66
C GLU A 153 -8.02 -12.69 -10.69
N ASP A 154 -8.64 -12.94 -9.54
CA ASP A 154 -9.88 -13.73 -9.42
C ASP A 154 -11.05 -13.09 -10.18
N ALA A 155 -11.12 -11.76 -10.21
CA ALA A 155 -12.09 -11.01 -11.01
C ALA A 155 -11.74 -10.97 -12.51
N GLY A 156 -10.57 -11.47 -12.91
CA GLY A 156 -10.08 -11.46 -14.30
C GLY A 156 -9.66 -10.07 -14.80
N MET A 157 -9.40 -9.13 -13.88
CA MET A 157 -9.02 -7.74 -14.17
C MET A 157 -7.54 -7.59 -14.48
N ILE A 158 -6.69 -8.40 -13.82
CA ILE A 158 -5.24 -8.43 -14.02
C ILE A 158 -4.74 -9.87 -14.21
N ARG A 159 -3.46 -10.03 -14.55
CA ARG A 159 -2.77 -11.34 -14.65
C ARG A 159 -1.34 -11.18 -14.16
N THR A 160 -1.08 -11.51 -12.90
CA THR A 160 0.23 -11.30 -12.26
C THR A 160 1.31 -12.17 -12.89
N ALA A 161 0.96 -13.37 -13.39
CA ALA A 161 1.84 -14.27 -14.14
C ALA A 161 2.47 -13.69 -15.42
N THR A 162 2.09 -12.47 -15.83
CA THR A 162 2.73 -11.76 -16.95
C THR A 162 3.98 -10.98 -16.56
N LEU A 163 4.33 -10.95 -15.26
CA LEU A 163 5.50 -10.25 -14.72
C LEU A 163 6.74 -11.17 -14.51
N GLU A 164 6.63 -12.47 -14.82
CA GLU A 164 7.73 -13.45 -14.75
C GLU A 164 8.64 -13.46 -16.00
#